data_AF-A0AA89LQ55-F1
#
_entry.id   AF-A0AA89LQ55-F1
#
_cell.length_a   1.000
_cell.length_b   1.000
_cell.length_c   1.000
_cell.angle_alpha   90.00
_cell.angle_beta   90.00
_cell.angle_gamma   90.00
#
_symmetry.space_group_name_H-M   'P 1'
#
loop_
_entity.id
_entity.type
_entity.pdbx_description
1 polymer ?
#
loop_
_entity_poly.entity_id
_entity_poly.type
_entity_poly.pdbx_seq_one_letter_code
_entity_poly.pdbx_strand_id
1 'polypeptide(L)'
;MRSTPIDLSQLPAPDIVEPLDFETLFAERKARLVSLYPVEHQAEIAATLELESEPVTRVLQENAYREVLLRQLINDTSRGVLLAYPNA
;
A
#
# COMPACT_ATOMS: atom_id res chain seq x y z
N MET A 1 -24.56 -31.68 18.21
CA MET A 1 -23.53 -30.69 18.58
C MET A 1 -24.21 -29.35 18.76
N ARG A 2 -24.06 -28.71 19.93
CA ARG A 2 -24.49 -27.31 20.10
C ARG A 2 -23.35 -26.43 19.59
N SER A 3 -23.54 -25.72 18.48
CA SER A 3 -22.64 -24.63 18.12
C SER A 3 -23.02 -23.42 18.97
N THR A 4 -22.12 -22.97 19.84
CA THR A 4 -22.27 -21.67 20.48
C THR A 4 -22.18 -20.61 19.38
N PRO A 5 -23.16 -19.70 19.23
CA PRO A 5 -23.09 -18.65 18.21
C PRO A 5 -21.83 -17.80 18.43
N ILE A 6 -21.01 -17.66 17.41
CA ILE A 6 -19.86 -16.74 17.43
C ILE A 6 -20.42 -15.34 17.19
N ASP A 7 -20.17 -14.43 18.13
CA ASP A 7 -20.49 -13.01 17.96
C ASP A 7 -19.39 -12.36 17.09
N LEU A 8 -19.72 -12.12 15.83
CA LEU A 8 -18.79 -11.54 14.85
C LEU A 8 -18.49 -10.06 15.12
N SER A 9 -19.32 -9.36 15.93
CA SER A 9 -19.11 -7.95 16.26
C SER A 9 -17.93 -7.71 17.22
N GLN A 10 -17.48 -8.76 17.91
CA GLN A 10 -16.34 -8.71 18.84
C GLN A 10 -14.99 -8.91 18.15
N LEU A 11 -14.98 -9.20 16.85
CA LEU A 11 -13.75 -9.33 16.08
C LEU A 11 -13.22 -7.95 15.70
N PRO A 12 -11.90 -7.76 15.57
CA PRO A 12 -11.36 -6.57 14.94
C PRO A 12 -11.76 -6.54 13.47
N ALA A 13 -12.11 -5.37 12.95
CA ALA A 13 -12.41 -5.22 11.54
C ALA A 13 -11.17 -5.62 10.72
N PRO A 14 -11.31 -6.52 9.74
CA PRO A 14 -10.18 -6.95 8.94
C PRO A 14 -9.74 -5.82 8.01
N ASP A 15 -8.45 -5.77 7.71
CA ASP A 15 -7.96 -5.05 6.55
C ASP A 15 -8.21 -5.92 5.31
N ILE A 16 -8.93 -5.37 4.33
CA ILE A 16 -9.24 -6.07 3.08
C ILE A 16 -8.06 -6.02 2.12
N VAL A 17 -7.37 -4.88 2.11
CA VAL A 17 -6.10 -4.69 1.43
C VAL A 17 -5.02 -4.53 2.49
N GLU A 18 -3.90 -5.23 2.32
CA GLU A 18 -2.75 -5.10 3.20
C GLU A 18 -2.30 -3.63 3.29
N PRO A 19 -2.32 -3.02 4.48
CA PRO A 19 -1.79 -1.68 4.67
C PRO A 19 -0.27 -1.76 4.54
N LEU A 20 0.27 -1.00 3.59
CA LEU A 20 1.71 -0.80 3.48
C LEU A 20 2.05 0.63 3.90
N ASP A 21 3.19 0.78 4.58
CA ASP A 21 3.72 2.09 4.89
C ASP A 21 4.36 2.73 3.66
N PHE A 22 4.51 4.05 3.75
CA PHE A 22 5.04 4.87 2.66
C PHE A 22 6.44 4.44 2.21
N GLU A 23 7.35 4.16 3.14
CA GLU A 23 8.75 3.88 2.82
C GLU A 23 8.87 2.54 2.10
N THR A 24 8.11 1.53 2.55
CA THR A 24 8.02 0.23 1.87
C THR A 24 7.55 0.39 0.43
N LEU A 25 6.43 1.09 0.22
CA LEU A 25 5.91 1.34 -1.13
C LEU A 25 6.90 2.14 -1.99
N PHE A 26 7.50 3.19 -1.43
CA PHE A 26 8.44 4.02 -2.16
C PHE A 26 9.68 3.23 -2.62
N ALA A 27 10.23 2.38 -1.75
CA ALA A 27 11.34 1.49 -2.08
C ALA A 27 10.96 0.48 -3.17
N GLU A 28 9.78 -0.14 -3.07
CA GLU A 28 9.26 -1.05 -4.10
C GLU A 28 9.11 -0.36 -5.45
N ARG A 29 8.60 0.89 -5.46
CA ARG A 29 8.45 1.68 -6.69
C ARG A 29 9.78 2.03 -7.32
N LYS A 30 10.77 2.45 -6.52
CA LYS A 30 12.14 2.68 -6.99
C LYS A 30 12.72 1.43 -7.62
N ALA A 31 12.68 0.30 -6.91
CA ALA A 31 13.18 -0.98 -7.39
C ALA A 31 12.47 -1.42 -8.68
N ARG A 32 11.14 -1.22 -8.74
CA ARG A 32 10.37 -1.50 -9.94
C ARG A 32 10.81 -0.63 -11.11
N LEU A 33 10.98 0.67 -10.93
CA LEU A 33 11.45 1.57 -11.98
C LEU A 33 12.84 1.16 -12.48
N VAL A 34 13.77 0.89 -11.57
CA VAL A 34 15.13 0.40 -11.92
C VAL A 34 15.06 -0.86 -12.76
N SER A 35 14.20 -1.83 -12.39
CA SER A 35 14.06 -3.10 -13.12
C SER A 35 13.59 -2.96 -14.58
N LEU A 36 13.04 -1.81 -14.96
CA LEU A 36 12.57 -1.54 -16.33
C LEU A 36 13.69 -1.10 -17.28
N TYR A 37 14.87 -0.77 -16.74
CA TYR A 37 16.04 -0.39 -17.55
C TYR A 37 16.92 -1.61 -17.88
N PRO A 38 17.66 -1.58 -19.00
CA PRO A 38 18.71 -2.56 -19.28
C PRO A 38 19.71 -2.66 -18.13
N VAL A 39 20.25 -3.86 -17.88
CA VAL A 39 21.08 -4.19 -16.69
C VAL A 39 22.27 -3.23 -16.54
N GLU A 40 22.89 -2.86 -17.66
CA GLU A 40 24.02 -1.93 -17.73
C GLU A 40 23.70 -0.52 -17.22
N HIS A 41 22.43 -0.11 -17.24
CA HIS A 41 21.96 1.21 -16.78
C HIS A 41 21.34 1.18 -15.38
N GLN A 42 21.02 -0.01 -14.84
CA GLN A 42 20.28 -0.10 -13.58
C GLN A 42 21.01 0.55 -12.40
N ALA A 43 22.33 0.40 -12.32
CA ALA A 43 23.13 0.99 -11.25
C ALA A 43 23.12 2.53 -11.30
N GLU A 44 23.19 3.10 -12.49
CA GLU A 44 23.13 4.55 -12.70
C GLU A 44 21.76 5.08 -12.30
N ILE A 45 20.68 4.46 -12.79
CA ILE A 45 19.31 4.86 -12.46
C ILE A 45 19.03 4.73 -10.95
N ALA A 46 19.47 3.64 -10.32
CA ALA A 46 19.33 3.47 -8.87
C ALA A 46 20.02 4.60 -8.10
N ALA A 47 21.25 4.97 -8.49
CA ALA A 47 21.96 6.09 -7.88
C ALA A 47 21.25 7.43 -8.09
N THR A 48 20.69 7.67 -9.28
CA THR A 48 19.90 8.89 -9.55
C THR A 48 18.66 8.98 -8.66
N LEU A 49 17.96 7.87 -8.45
CA LEU A 49 16.73 7.83 -7.63
C LEU A 49 16.98 8.02 -6.13
N GLU A 50 18.23 7.98 -5.66
CA GLU A 50 18.59 8.37 -4.30
C GLU A 50 18.61 9.89 -4.09
N LEU A 51 18.64 10.69 -5.16
CA LEU A 51 18.57 12.14 -5.07
C LEU A 51 17.12 12.59 -4.91
N GLU A 52 16.77 13.18 -3.76
CA GLU A 52 15.43 13.74 -3.51
C GLU A 52 15.10 14.92 -4.44
N SER A 53 16.12 15.64 -4.92
CA SER A 53 15.96 16.73 -5.88
C SER A 53 15.59 16.25 -7.28
N GLU A 54 15.79 14.96 -7.58
CA GLU A 54 15.47 14.41 -8.89
C GLU A 54 13.94 14.41 -9.09
N PRO A 55 13.44 15.01 -10.18
CA PRO A 55 12.00 15.11 -10.43
C PRO A 55 11.29 13.75 -10.43
N VAL A 56 11.94 12.70 -10.95
CA VAL A 56 11.38 11.35 -10.96
C VAL A 56 11.24 10.79 -9.55
N THR A 57 12.23 11.00 -8.67
CA THR A 57 12.15 10.62 -7.26
C THR A 57 10.94 11.27 -6.58
N ARG A 58 10.71 12.56 -6.83
CA ARG A 58 9.54 13.30 -6.30
C ARG A 58 8.21 12.74 -6.82
N VAL A 59 8.13 12.37 -8.09
CA VAL A 59 6.93 11.74 -8.67
C VAL A 59 6.66 10.38 -8.05
N LEU A 60 7.70 9.57 -7.82
CA LEU A 60 7.55 8.28 -7.13
C LEU A 60 7.08 8.45 -5.68
N GLN A 61 7.55 9.48 -4.97
CA GLN A 61 7.07 9.83 -3.63
C GLN A 61 5.58 10.24 -3.66
N GLU A 62 5.16 11.13 -4.56
CA GLU A 62 3.74 11.50 -4.69
C GLU A 62 2.86 10.27 -4.93
N ASN A 63 3.32 9.37 -5.82
CA ASN A 63 2.58 8.18 -6.16
C ASN A 63 2.48 7.18 -5.00
N ALA A 64 3.58 6.95 -4.26
CA ALA A 64 3.59 6.11 -3.08
C ALA A 64 2.64 6.65 -2.00
N TYR A 65 2.67 7.96 -1.76
CA TYR A 65 1.76 8.62 -0.81
C TYR A 65 0.30 8.44 -1.22
N ARG A 66 -0.02 8.64 -2.49
CA ARG A 66 -1.38 8.43 -3.01
C ARG A 66 -1.85 6.99 -2.82
N GLU A 67 -0.97 6.01 -3.01
CA GLU A 67 -1.33 4.60 -2.81
C GLU A 67 -1.63 4.27 -1.35
N VAL A 68 -0.84 4.77 -0.39
CA VAL A 68 -1.13 4.63 1.04
C VAL A 68 -2.55 5.09 1.35
N LEU A 69 -2.92 6.28 0.87
CA LEU A 69 -4.26 6.83 1.07
C LEU A 69 -5.37 6.00 0.40
N LEU A 70 -5.10 5.48 -0.80
CA LEU A 70 -6.06 4.62 -1.51
C LEU A 70 -6.28 3.30 -0.78
N ARG A 71 -5.22 2.66 -0.26
CA ARG A 71 -5.34 1.43 0.53
C ARG A 71 -6.15 1.67 1.81
N GLN A 72 -5.88 2.77 2.50
CA GLN A 72 -6.66 3.19 3.68
C GLN A 72 -8.14 3.40 3.32
N LEU A 73 -8.42 4.16 2.26
CA LEU A 73 -9.79 4.40 1.79
C LEU A 73 -10.53 3.10 1.45
N ILE A 74 -9.86 2.16 0.79
CA ILE A 74 -10.46 0.86 0.45
C ILE A 74 -10.79 0.08 1.73
N ASN A 75 -9.88 0.04 2.71
CA ASN A 75 -10.13 -0.63 4.00
C ASN A 75 -11.30 0.01 4.75
N ASP A 76 -11.36 1.34 4.81
CA ASP A 76 -12.44 2.05 5.50
C ASP A 76 -13.79 1.86 4.81
N THR A 77 -13.85 1.98 3.48
CA THR A 77 -15.10 1.81 2.72
C THR A 77 -15.59 0.37 2.71
N SER A 78 -14.67 -0.61 2.74
CA SER A 78 -15.04 -2.03 2.76
C SER A 78 -15.69 -2.45 4.09
N ARG A 79 -15.36 -1.78 5.20
CA ARG A 79 -15.98 -2.07 6.50
C ARG A 79 -17.50 -1.94 6.45
N GLY A 80 -18.04 -0.92 5.78
CA GLY A 80 -19.49 -0.72 5.63
C GLY A 80 -20.23 -1.82 4.85
N VAL A 81 -19.51 -2.68 4.12
CA VAL A 81 -20.10 -3.81 3.36
C VAL A 81 -20.06 -5.12 4.14
N LEU A 82 -19.25 -5.22 5.19
CA LEU A 82 -19.11 -6.43 5.98
C LEU A 82 -20.35 -6.65 6.87
N LEU A 83 -20.91 -7.87 6.86
CA LEU A 83 -22.05 -8.27 7.70
C LEU A 83 -21.84 -8.00 9.20
N ALA A 84 -20.59 -8.03 9.65
CA ALA A 84 -20.20 -7.75 11.02
C ALA A 84 -20.14 -6.24 11.36
N TYR A 85 -20.10 -5.35 10.35
CA TYR A 85 -19.96 -3.90 10.50
C TYR A 85 -20.88 -3.09 9.56
N PRO A 86 -22.20 -3.36 9.53
CA PRO A 86 -23.10 -2.75 8.55
C PRO A 86 -23.25 -1.21 8.64
N ASN A 87 -22.71 -0.56 9.69
CA ASN A 87 -22.91 0.86 9.98
C ASN A 87 -21.63 1.57 10.49
N ALA A 88 -20.46 1.31 9.90
CA ALA A 88 -19.28 2.19 10.11
C ALA A 88 -19.47 3.54 9.41
#